data_AF-A0A2N6A7R4-F1
#
_entry.id   AF-A0A2N6A7R4-F1
#
_cell.length_a   1.000
_cell.length_b   1.000
_cell.length_c   1.000
_cell.angle_alpha   90.00
_cell.angle_beta   90.00
_cell.angle_gamma   90.00
#
_symmetry.space_group_name_H-M   'P 1'
#
loop_
_entity.id
_entity.type
_entity.pdbx_description
1 polymer ?
#
loop_
_entity_poly.entity_id
_entity_poly.type
_entity_poly.pdbx_seq_one_letter_code
_entity_poly.pdbx_strand_id
1 'polypeptide(L)' 'MGNNVKIDNCIDCSYHRELPDPDPDDWFCDDDVKVVCTKKKPSKNITVACRPYNTRNECDIPEWCPRLNN' A
#
# COMPACT_ATOMS: atom_id res chain seq x y z
N MET A 1 23.11 11.11 -1.53
CA MET A 1 22.85 10.91 -0.09
C MET A 1 21.57 10.10 0.02
N GLY A 2 21.66 8.78 -0.04
CA GLY A 2 20.50 7.89 0.04
C GLY A 2 20.21 7.59 1.51
N ASN A 3 19.27 8.31 2.11
CA ASN A 3 18.88 8.06 3.49
C ASN A 3 18.24 6.67 3.56
N ASN A 4 18.90 5.75 4.27
CA ASN A 4 18.37 4.46 4.68
C ASN A 4 17.28 4.70 5.73
N VAL A 5 16.09 5.09 5.27
CA VAL A 5 14.89 5.15 6.11
C VAL A 5 14.49 3.71 6.35
N LYS A 6 14.69 3.22 7.58
CA LYS A 6 13.97 2.05 8.08
C LYS A 6 12.50 2.44 8.09
N ILE A 7 11.79 1.94 7.10
CA ILE A 7 10.34 2.08 7.02
C ILE A 7 9.78 0.92 7.83
N ASP A 8 9.01 1.23 8.86
CA ASP A 8 8.26 0.24 9.66
C ASP A 8 6.96 -0.14 8.96
N ASN A 9 6.45 0.74 8.09
CA ASN A 9 5.23 0.53 7.34
C ASN A 9 5.40 0.91 5.86
N CYS A 10 4.67 0.23 4.97
CA CYS A 10 4.72 0.52 3.55
C CYS A 10 4.10 1.87 3.19
N ILE A 11 3.18 2.42 4.01
CA ILE A 11 2.64 3.78 3.84
C ILE A 11 3.71 4.86 4.02
N ASP A 12 4.72 4.62 4.85
CA ASP A 12 5.80 5.59 5.07
C ASP A 12 6.83 5.57 3.91
N CYS A 13 6.64 4.71 2.90
CA CYS A 13 7.55 4.53 1.77
C CYS A 13 7.20 5.47 0.62
N SER A 14 8.16 6.20 0.04
CA SER A 14 7.90 7.12 -1.09
C SER A 14 7.35 6.45 -2.37
N TYR A 15 7.33 5.11 -2.43
CA TYR A 15 6.81 4.34 -3.56
C TYR A 15 5.39 3.80 -3.34
N HIS A 16 4.79 4.02 -2.16
CA HIS A 16 3.39 3.68 -1.93
C HIS A 16 2.48 4.61 -2.73
N ARG A 17 1.32 4.10 -3.09
CA ARG A 17 0.25 4.90 -3.67
C ARG A 17 -1.07 4.31 -3.22
N GLU A 18 -1.87 5.14 -2.57
CA GLU A 18 -3.27 4.85 -2.31
C GLU A 18 -4.07 5.13 -3.57
N LEU A 19 -4.87 4.17 -3.98
CA LEU A 19 -5.81 4.31 -5.07
C LEU A 19 -7.20 3.97 -4.53
N PRO A 20 -8.25 4.67 -5.00
CA PRO A 20 -9.60 4.20 -4.75
C PRO A 20 -9.73 2.81 -5.35
N ASP A 21 -10.47 1.93 -4.67
CA ASP A 21 -10.90 0.66 -5.23
C ASP A 21 -12.38 0.78 -5.63
N PRO A 22 -12.69 1.44 -6.76
CA PRO A 22 -14.07 1.58 -7.21
C PRO A 22 -14.52 0.21 -7.71
N ASP A 23 -15.06 -0.61 -6.82
CA ASP A 23 -15.82 -1.78 -7.21
C ASP A 23 -17.24 -1.30 -7.61
N PRO A 24 -17.60 -1.35 -8.90
CA PRO A 24 -18.87 -0.82 -9.39
C PRO A 24 -20.11 -1.54 -8.83
N ASP A 25 -19.94 -2.70 -8.18
CA ASP A 25 -21.01 -3.44 -7.50
C ASP A 25 -21.08 -3.17 -5.97
N ASP A 26 -20.18 -2.34 -5.42
CA ASP A 26 -20.11 -2.10 -3.98
C ASP A 26 -21.01 -0.92 -3.55
N TRP A 27 -22.30 -1.22 -3.43
CA TRP A 27 -23.36 -0.30 -2.98
C TRP A 27 -23.17 0.20 -1.53
N PHE A 28 -22.26 -0.39 -0.74
CA PHE A 28 -22.14 -0.09 0.70
C PHE A 28 -20.69 0.20 1.18
N CYS A 29 -19.66 -0.01 0.35
CA CYS A 29 -18.25 0.27 0.69
C CYS A 29 -17.53 1.05 -0.41
N ASP A 30 -18.08 2.22 -0.78
CA ASP A 30 -17.51 3.12 -1.79
C ASP A 30 -16.22 3.84 -1.35
N ASP A 31 -15.88 3.77 -0.07
CA ASP A 31 -14.73 4.44 0.53
C ASP A 31 -13.48 3.57 0.61
N ASP A 32 -13.55 2.30 0.23
CA ASP A 32 -12.40 1.39 0.32
C ASP A 32 -11.26 1.83 -0.61
N VAL A 33 -10.04 1.74 -0.07
CA VAL A 33 -8.80 2.06 -0.75
C VAL A 33 -7.91 0.83 -0.87
N LYS A 34 -7.10 0.82 -1.92
CA LYS A 34 -6.01 -0.14 -2.10
C LYS A 34 -4.68 0.59 -2.08
N VAL A 35 -3.70 0.01 -1.39
CA VAL A 35 -2.32 0.50 -1.42
C VAL A 35 -1.54 -0.34 -2.40
N VAL A 36 -0.90 0.33 -3.36
CA VAL A 36 -0.06 -0.31 -4.38
C VAL A 36 1.38 0.17 -4.28
N CYS A 37 2.32 -0.73 -4.57
CA CYS A 37 3.72 -0.41 -4.68
C CYS A 37 4.08 -0.09 -6.14
N THR A 38 4.44 1.16 -6.41
CA THR A 38 4.85 1.63 -7.75
C THR A 38 6.28 1.28 -8.12
N LYS A 39 7.08 0.80 -7.15
CA LYS A 39 8.47 0.38 -7.37
C LYS A 39 8.57 -0.91 -8.18
N LYS A 40 7.59 -1.81 -8.05
CA LYS A 40 7.51 -3.03 -8.87
C LYS A 40 6.79 -2.70 -10.18
N LYS A 41 7.25 -3.31 -11.28
CA LYS A 41 6.56 -3.31 -12.57
C LYS A 41 6.25 -4.76 -12.94
N PRO A 42 4.97 -5.13 -13.14
CA PRO A 42 3.77 -4.31 -12.92
C PRO A 42 3.59 -3.90 -11.45
N SER A 43 2.89 -2.78 -11.21
CA SER A 43 2.55 -2.32 -9.86
C SER A 43 1.87 -3.44 -9.09
N LYS A 44 2.32 -3.70 -7.88
CA LYS A 44 1.82 -4.81 -7.07
C LYS A 44 1.04 -4.28 -5.89
N ASN A 45 -0.14 -4.84 -5.65
CA ASN A 45 -0.96 -4.50 -4.51
C ASN A 45 -0.24 -4.93 -3.22
N ILE A 46 -0.21 -4.04 -2.25
CA ILE A 46 0.28 -4.29 -0.89
C ILE A 46 -0.91 -4.74 -0.05
N THR A 47 -1.97 -3.92 -0.04
CA THR A 47 -3.25 -4.25 0.58
C THR A 47 -4.41 -3.75 -0.30
N VAL A 48 -5.58 -4.37 -0.17
CA VAL A 48 -6.80 -4.11 -0.94
C VAL A 48 -8.00 -4.11 0.00
N ALA A 49 -9.09 -3.46 -0.40
CA ALA A 49 -10.32 -3.36 0.41
C ALA A 49 -10.07 -2.84 1.85
N CYS A 50 -9.18 -1.86 2.00
CA CYS A 50 -8.89 -1.25 3.30
C CYS A 50 -9.67 0.03 3.47
N ARG A 51 -10.11 0.31 4.70
CA ARG A 51 -10.67 1.63 4.99
C ARG A 51 -9.57 2.70 4.99
N PRO A 52 -9.82 3.91 4.48
CA PRO A 52 -8.82 4.97 4.32
C PRO A 52 -8.26 5.46 5.67
N TYR A 53 -9.03 5.33 6.75
CA TYR A 53 -8.59 5.66 8.11
C TYR A 53 -7.87 4.50 8.81
N ASN A 54 -7.96 3.27 8.29
CA ASN A 54 -7.35 2.07 8.88
C ASN A 54 -6.18 1.53 8.05
N THR A 55 -5.83 2.21 6.96
CA THR A 55 -4.81 1.75 6.00
C THR A 55 -3.47 1.48 6.68
N ARG A 56 -3.09 2.27 7.71
CA ARG A 56 -1.83 2.06 8.44
C ARG A 56 -1.80 0.76 9.25
N ASN A 57 -2.93 0.32 9.78
CA ASN A 57 -3.00 -0.93 10.53
C ASN A 57 -3.10 -2.15 9.61
N GLU A 58 -3.65 -1.98 8.41
CA GLU A 58 -3.83 -3.07 7.44
C GLU A 58 -2.69 -3.17 6.42
N CYS A 59 -1.99 -2.06 6.16
CA CYS A 59 -0.84 -2.04 5.27
C CYS A 59 0.40 -2.45 6.05
N ASP A 60 0.88 -3.66 5.80
CA ASP A 60 2.18 -4.12 6.27
C ASP A 60 3.21 -4.14 5.14
N ILE A 61 4.49 -4.28 5.50
CA ILE A 61 5.55 -4.44 4.52
C ILE A 61 5.50 -5.89 4.02
N PRO A 62 5.21 -6.10 2.73
CA PRO A 62 5.10 -7.45 2.21
C PRO A 62 6.48 -8.10 2.12
N GLU A 63 6.56 -9.42 2.32
CA GLU A 63 7.82 -10.18 2.29
C GLU A 63 8.57 -10.06 0.94
N TRP A 64 7.84 -9.84 -0.15
CA TRP A 64 8.42 -9.62 -1.47
C TRP A 64 9.04 -8.21 -1.65
N CYS A 65 8.90 -7.33 -0.66
CA CYS A 65 9.39 -5.96 -0.72
C CYS A 65 10.93 -5.94 -0.76
N PRO A 66 11.54 -5.34 -1.80
CA PRO A 66 13.00 -5.29 -1.95
C PRO A 66 13.69 -4.38 -0.92
N ARG A 67 12.95 -3.75 0.00
CA ARG A 67 13.49 -2.97 1.12
C ARG A 67 13.55 -3.76 2.43
N LEU A 68 12.95 -4.96 2.48
CA LEU A 68 12.86 -5.79 3.69
C LEU A 68 14.17 -6.54 3.98
N ASN A 69 14.90 -6.94 2.92
CA ASN A 69 16.23 -7.51 3.02
C ASN A 69 17.29 -6.44 2.72
N ASN A 70 17.84 -5.82 3.76
CA ASN A 70 19.08 -5.05 3.67
C ASN A 70 20.16 -5.73 4.52
#